data_AF-A0A2R6GIP5-F1
#
_entry.id   AF-A0A2R6GIP5-F1
#
_cell.length_a   1.000
_cell.length_b   1.000
_cell.length_c   1.000
_cell.angle_alpha   90.00
_cell.angle_beta   90.00
_cell.angle_gamma   90.00
#
_symmetry.space_group_name_H-M   'P 1'
#
loop_
_entity.id
_entity.type
_entity.pdbx_description
1 polymer ?
#
loop_
_entity_poly.entity_id
_entity_poly.type
_entity_poly.pdbx_seq_one_letter_code
_entity_poly.pdbx_strand_id
1 'polypeptide(L)'
;MTDDGFVLERLEDYDLWADPGGPLVVSSDGGETMLALSAGSRDEPELRHLAFRTDGEGFLTCVDRLAARPDVAVEGRGDVVDHDLSYSVYFEDPYGHRFEVTTYDYERVAAGL
;
A
#
# COMPACT_ATOMS: atom_id res chain seq x y z
N MET A 1 25.28 -13.29 -16.61
CA MET A 1 24.61 -12.13 -15.98
C MET A 1 23.26 -12.08 -16.65
N THR A 2 22.31 -12.83 -16.12
CA THR A 2 20.96 -12.92 -16.69
C THR A 2 20.25 -11.65 -16.28
N ASP A 3 19.64 -10.99 -17.26
CA ASP A 3 18.82 -9.82 -17.09
C ASP A 3 17.53 -10.27 -16.38
N ASP A 4 17.57 -10.37 -15.05
CA ASP A 4 16.41 -10.66 -14.22
C ASP A 4 15.58 -9.38 -14.14
N GLY A 5 14.95 -9.03 -15.27
CA GLY A 5 14.02 -7.93 -15.37
C GLY A 5 12.92 -8.06 -14.31
N PHE A 6 12.38 -6.93 -13.88
CA PHE A 6 11.27 -6.85 -12.95
C PHE A 6 10.02 -7.56 -13.55
N VAL A 7 9.84 -8.85 -13.27
CA VAL A 7 8.68 -9.66 -13.67
C VAL A 7 7.75 -9.78 -12.48
N LEU A 8 6.48 -9.46 -12.67
CA LEU A 8 5.45 -9.63 -11.64
C LEU A 8 4.74 -10.98 -11.83
N GLU A 9 4.81 -11.82 -10.80
CA GLU A 9 4.19 -13.15 -10.75
C GLU A 9 3.08 -13.20 -9.70
N ARG A 10 2.00 -13.93 -9.98
CA ARG A 10 0.90 -14.14 -9.03
C ARG A 10 1.38 -14.92 -7.80
N LEU A 11 0.97 -14.48 -6.61
CA LEU A 11 1.19 -15.22 -5.37
C LEU A 11 -0.04 -16.06 -5.01
N GLU A 12 0.03 -17.37 -5.29
CA GLU A 12 -1.09 -18.31 -5.12
C GLU A 12 -1.59 -18.40 -3.67
N ASP A 13 -0.73 -18.17 -2.68
CA ASP A 13 -1.07 -18.16 -1.25
C ASP A 13 -2.12 -17.08 -0.89
N TYR A 14 -2.31 -16.08 -1.75
CA TYR A 14 -3.26 -14.97 -1.56
C TYR A 14 -4.52 -15.11 -2.43
N ASP A 15 -4.72 -16.25 -3.10
CA ASP A 15 -5.85 -16.48 -4.01
C ASP A 15 -7.22 -16.37 -3.34
N LEU A 16 -7.29 -16.63 -2.04
CA LEU A 16 -8.50 -16.45 -1.25
C LEU A 16 -9.01 -15.00 -1.25
N TRP A 17 -8.13 -14.02 -1.48
CA TRP A 17 -8.54 -12.62 -1.60
C TRP A 17 -9.15 -12.32 -2.96
N ALA A 18 -8.85 -13.11 -4.00
CA ALA A 18 -9.36 -12.88 -5.35
C ALA A 18 -10.81 -13.37 -5.56
N ASP A 19 -11.38 -14.17 -4.65
CA ASP A 19 -12.70 -14.82 -4.83
C ASP A 19 -13.74 -14.39 -3.76
N PRO A 20 -14.95 -13.90 -4.13
CA PRO A 20 -15.37 -13.52 -5.48
C PRO A 20 -15.09 -12.02 -5.74
N GLY A 21 -13.98 -11.74 -6.43
CA GLY A 21 -13.72 -10.43 -7.05
C GLY A 21 -12.87 -9.47 -6.24
N GLY A 22 -12.11 -9.94 -5.24
CA GLY A 22 -11.08 -9.11 -4.62
C GLY A 22 -9.76 -9.13 -5.42
N PRO A 23 -8.68 -8.56 -4.86
CA PRO A 23 -7.50 -8.24 -5.64
C PRO A 23 -6.63 -9.46 -5.96
N LEU A 24 -6.05 -9.46 -7.16
CA LEU A 24 -4.97 -10.36 -7.55
C LEU A 24 -3.65 -9.85 -6.98
N VAL A 25 -3.00 -10.62 -6.12
CA VAL A 25 -1.69 -10.25 -5.56
C VAL A 25 -0.57 -10.76 -6.48
N VAL A 26 0.30 -9.86 -6.91
CA VAL A 26 1.49 -10.16 -7.72
C VAL A 26 2.77 -9.62 -7.08
N SER A 27 3.92 -10.20 -7.38
CA SER A 27 5.21 -9.85 -6.78
C SER A 27 6.36 -10.17 -7.73
N SER A 28 7.47 -9.43 -7.63
CA SER A 28 8.71 -9.72 -8.36
C SER A 28 9.80 -10.39 -7.52
N ASP A 29 9.56 -10.58 -6.22
CA ASP A 29 10.56 -11.03 -5.25
C ASP A 29 9.99 -12.07 -4.26
N GLY A 30 9.01 -12.86 -4.70
CA GLY A 30 8.43 -13.93 -3.89
C GLY A 30 7.55 -13.47 -2.71
N GLY A 31 7.11 -12.21 -2.68
CA GLY A 31 6.16 -11.67 -1.72
C GLY A 31 6.75 -10.72 -0.69
N GLU A 32 8.03 -10.38 -0.82
CA GLU A 32 8.65 -9.31 -0.04
C GLU A 32 8.05 -7.95 -0.46
N THR A 33 7.83 -7.76 -1.77
CA THR A 33 7.12 -6.64 -2.39
C THR A 33 5.89 -7.15 -3.15
N MET A 34 4.70 -6.76 -2.70
CA MET A 34 3.44 -7.21 -3.29
C MET A 34 2.65 -6.04 -3.89
N LEU A 35 2.03 -6.28 -5.06
CA LEU A 35 1.06 -5.41 -5.70
C LEU A 35 -0.29 -6.11 -5.74
N ALA A 36 -1.32 -5.48 -5.17
CA ALA A 36 -2.70 -5.96 -5.23
C ALA A 36 -3.42 -5.29 -6.40
N LEU A 37 -3.80 -6.07 -7.41
CA LEU A 37 -4.47 -5.62 -8.62
C LEU A 37 -5.98 -5.90 -8.53
N SER A 38 -6.79 -4.86 -8.47
CA SER A 38 -8.24 -5.01 -8.55
C SER A 38 -8.72 -5.06 -10.01
N ALA A 39 -9.79 -5.80 -10.28
CA ALA A 39 -10.39 -5.84 -11.60
C ALA A 39 -10.95 -4.45 -12.00
N GLY A 40 -10.69 -4.03 -13.24
CA GLY A 40 -11.16 -2.77 -13.82
C GLY A 40 -11.31 -2.89 -15.34
N SER A 41 -11.90 -1.88 -15.99
CA SER A 41 -12.02 -1.83 -17.45
C SER A 41 -10.83 -1.08 -18.07
N ARG A 42 -10.38 -1.52 -19.24
CA ARG A 42 -9.23 -0.89 -19.94
C ARG A 42 -9.52 0.54 -20.40
N ASP A 43 -10.79 0.87 -20.62
CA ASP A 43 -11.26 2.17 -21.11
C ASP A 43 -11.61 3.15 -19.98
N GLU A 44 -11.59 2.68 -18.72
CA GLU A 44 -11.69 3.49 -17.51
C GLU A 44 -10.54 3.12 -16.56
N PRO A 45 -9.27 3.46 -16.90
CA PRO A 45 -8.13 3.10 -16.08
C PRO A 45 -8.08 4.01 -14.84
N GLU A 46 -9.01 3.83 -13.90
CA GLU A 46 -8.87 4.32 -12.55
C GLU A 46 -7.94 3.36 -11.82
N LEU A 47 -6.63 3.57 -11.92
CA LEU A 47 -5.74 3.08 -10.86
C LEU A 47 -6.24 3.77 -9.56
N ARG A 48 -7.05 3.08 -8.76
CA ARG A 48 -7.77 3.71 -7.64
C ARG A 48 -6.81 4.24 -6.57
N HIS A 49 -5.78 3.46 -6.24
CA HIS A 49 -4.55 3.88 -5.55
C HIS A 49 -3.54 2.70 -5.52
N LEU A 50 -2.27 2.97 -5.23
CA LEU A 50 -1.22 1.96 -4.99
C LEU A 50 -0.82 1.94 -3.50
N ALA A 51 -0.91 0.77 -2.86
CA ALA A 51 -0.55 0.59 -1.46
C ALA A 51 0.87 0.00 -1.29
N PHE A 52 1.64 0.57 -0.37
CA PHE A 52 2.94 0.06 0.08
C PHE A 52 2.84 -0.43 1.52
N ARG A 53 3.17 -1.70 1.75
CA ARG A 53 3.24 -2.26 3.11
C ARG A 53 4.58 -1.94 3.76
N THR A 54 4.57 -1.68 5.06
CA THR A 54 5.76 -1.52 5.89
C THR A 54 5.54 -2.14 7.28
N ASP A 55 6.61 -2.32 8.04
CA ASP A 55 6.52 -2.62 9.48
C ASP A 55 6.02 -1.40 10.27
N GLY A 56 5.67 -1.58 11.54
CA GLY A 56 5.06 -0.54 12.36
C GLY A 56 5.96 0.69 12.60
N GLU A 57 7.29 0.52 12.62
CA GLU A 57 8.21 1.65 12.78
C GLU A 57 8.36 2.43 11.47
N GLY A 58 8.49 1.72 10.36
CA GLY A 58 8.51 2.29 9.02
C GLY A 58 7.22 3.03 8.70
N PHE A 59 6.08 2.53 9.15
CA PHE A 59 4.78 3.20 9.02
C PHE A 59 4.77 4.57 9.71
N LEU A 60 5.06 4.60 11.02
CA LEU A 60 5.06 5.85 11.80
C LEU A 60 6.08 6.85 11.26
N THR A 61 7.27 6.37 10.88
CA THR A 61 8.31 7.20 10.25
C THR A 61 7.85 7.76 8.91
N CYS A 62 7.11 6.98 8.12
CA CYS A 62 6.57 7.42 6.84
C CYS A 62 5.53 8.53 7.05
N VAL A 63 4.58 8.34 7.96
CA VAL A 63 3.56 9.36 8.30
C VAL A 63 4.22 10.68 8.71
N ASP A 64 5.21 10.64 9.60
CA ASP A 64 5.93 11.85 10.05
C ASP A 64 6.66 12.55 8.88
N ARG A 65 7.20 11.79 7.92
CA ARG A 65 7.85 12.33 6.72
C ARG A 65 6.86 12.94 5.74
N LEU A 66 5.70 12.31 5.55
CA LEU A 66 4.62 12.85 4.73
C LEU A 66 4.11 14.17 5.33
N ALA A 67 3.96 14.24 6.65
CA ALA A 67 3.58 15.46 7.35
C ALA A 67 4.58 16.62 7.21
N ALA A 68 5.87 16.31 7.00
CA ALA A 68 6.90 17.31 6.75
C ALA A 68 6.94 17.82 5.29
N ARG A 69 6.14 17.24 4.38
CA ARG A 69 6.14 17.57 2.95
C ARG A 69 5.03 18.59 2.65
N PRO A 70 5.36 19.81 2.20
CA PRO A 70 4.35 20.85 1.93
C PRO A 70 3.50 20.57 0.70
N ASP A 71 3.91 19.62 -0.14
CA ASP A 71 3.26 19.23 -1.39
C ASP A 71 2.43 17.95 -1.27
N VAL A 72 2.17 17.49 -0.03
CA VAL A 72 1.33 16.32 0.28
C VAL A 72 0.34 16.69 1.37
N ALA A 73 -0.93 16.30 1.21
CA ALA A 73 -2.01 16.63 2.14
C ALA A 73 -2.13 15.64 3.31
N VAL A 74 -1.03 15.37 4.00
CA VAL A 74 -0.98 14.64 5.27
C VAL A 74 -0.45 15.61 6.31
N GLU A 75 -1.18 15.86 7.38
CA GLU A 75 -0.82 16.78 8.46
C GLU A 75 -0.13 16.06 9.63
N GLY A 76 -0.35 14.75 9.78
CA GLY A 76 0.34 13.94 10.78
C GLY A 76 -0.36 12.62 11.09
N ARG A 77 -0.04 12.08 12.27
CA ARG A 77 -0.60 10.81 12.75
C ARG A 77 -2.12 10.82 12.94
N GLY A 78 -2.74 12.00 13.03
CA GLY A 78 -4.20 12.14 13.05
C GLY A 78 -4.89 11.76 11.74
N ASP A 79 -4.16 11.69 10.62
CA ASP A 79 -4.68 11.25 9.31
C ASP A 79 -4.56 9.74 9.10
N VAL A 80 -4.05 9.02 10.09
CA VAL A 80 -3.99 7.56 10.08
C VAL A 80 -5.40 7.01 10.24
N VAL A 81 -5.80 6.16 9.31
CA VAL A 81 -7.08 5.45 9.30
C VAL A 81 -6.88 4.09 9.95
N ASP A 82 -7.67 3.82 10.99
CA ASP A 82 -7.81 2.50 11.60
C ASP A 82 -8.85 1.68 10.82
N HIS A 83 -8.43 0.53 10.31
CA HIS A 83 -9.29 -0.44 9.60
C HIS A 83 -9.53 -1.72 10.43
N ASP A 84 -9.43 -1.65 11.76
CA ASP A 84 -9.55 -2.71 12.76
C ASP A 84 -8.45 -3.80 12.71
N LEU A 85 -7.91 -4.11 11.54
CA LEU A 85 -6.85 -5.11 11.32
C LEU A 85 -5.54 -4.50 10.84
N SER A 86 -5.58 -3.25 10.38
CA SER A 86 -4.43 -2.54 9.83
C SER A 86 -4.59 -1.04 10.04
N TYR A 87 -3.45 -0.34 10.05
CA TYR A 87 -3.42 1.10 9.97
C TYR A 87 -2.95 1.53 8.59
N SER A 88 -3.58 2.56 8.04
CA SER A 88 -3.25 3.11 6.73
C SER A 88 -3.15 4.63 6.77
N VAL A 89 -2.28 5.20 5.93
CA VAL A 89 -2.29 6.63 5.60
C VAL A 89 -2.40 6.76 4.09
N TYR A 90 -3.30 7.63 3.63
CA TYR A 90 -3.57 7.86 2.22
C TYR A 90 -3.03 9.22 1.81
N PHE A 91 -2.43 9.31 0.63
CA PHE A 91 -1.95 10.57 0.10
C PHE A 91 -1.97 10.60 -1.42
N GLU A 92 -1.99 11.81 -1.98
CA GLU A 92 -1.78 12.03 -3.41
C GLU A 92 -0.38 12.62 -3.63
N ASP A 93 0.29 12.19 -4.69
CA ASP A 93 1.50 12.88 -5.15
C ASP A 93 1.14 14.16 -5.94
N PRO A 94 2.13 15.01 -6.26
CA PRO A 94 1.88 16.25 -6.99
C PRO A 94 1.29 16.08 -8.41
N TYR A 95 1.21 14.84 -8.92
CA TYR A 95 0.65 14.51 -10.23
C TYR A 95 -0.76 13.92 -10.12
N GLY A 96 -1.30 13.79 -8.90
CA GLY A 96 -2.65 13.27 -8.63
C GLY A 96 -2.70 11.75 -8.57
N HIS A 97 -1.57 11.06 -8.49
CA HIS A 97 -1.58 9.62 -8.23
C HIS A 97 -1.88 9.37 -6.76
N ARG A 98 -2.84 8.49 -6.49
CA ARG A 98 -3.21 8.11 -5.13
C ARG A 98 -2.35 6.96 -4.63
N PHE A 99 -1.84 7.12 -3.43
CA PHE A 99 -1.03 6.14 -2.73
C PHE A 99 -1.58 5.86 -1.34
N GLU A 100 -1.24 4.69 -0.84
CA GLU A 100 -1.47 4.25 0.52
C GLU A 100 -0.15 3.73 1.09
N VAL A 101 0.14 4.04 2.34
CA VAL A 101 1.08 3.24 3.15
C VAL A 101 0.25 2.51 4.18
N THR A 102 0.51 1.22 4.39
CA THR A 102 -0.26 0.39 5.31
C THR A 102 0.64 -0.52 6.16
N THR A 103 0.17 -0.88 7.35
CA THR A 103 0.82 -1.88 8.20
C THR A 103 -0.19 -2.69 9.01
N TYR A 104 0.19 -3.94 9.30
CA TYR A 104 -0.58 -4.86 10.14
C TYR A 104 0.00 -4.97 11.57
N ASP A 105 1.07 -4.23 11.86
CA ASP A 105 1.68 -4.17 13.20
C ASP A 105 0.83 -3.30 14.13
N TYR A 106 -0.42 -3.72 14.33
CA TYR A 106 -1.48 -2.94 14.94
C TYR A 106 -1.10 -2.44 16.33
N GLU A 107 -0.65 -3.34 17.21
CA GLU A 107 -0.25 -2.98 18.58
C GLU A 107 0.91 -1.98 18.60
N ARG A 108 1.86 -2.12 17.66
CA ARG A 108 3.03 -1.25 17.57
C ARG A 108 2.64 0.17 17.16
N VAL A 109 1.73 0.30 16.18
CA VAL A 109 1.24 1.59 15.72
C VAL A 109 0.30 2.21 16.74
N ALA A 110 -0.65 1.45 17.30
CA ALA A 110 -1.57 1.94 18.33
C ALA A 110 -0.84 2.53 19.55
N ALA A 111 0.34 2.01 19.92
CA ALA A 111 1.17 2.56 20.98
C ALA A 111 1.92 3.85 20.61
N GLY A 112 1.98 4.19 19.31
CA GLY A 112 2.67 5.36 18.77
C GLY A 112 1.74 6.45 18.21
N LEU A 113 0.47 6.16 17.98
CA LEU A 113 -0.54 7.19 17.66
C LEU A 113 -0.92 7.96 18.93
#